data_AF-A0A6L5HNX7-F1
#
_entry.id   AF-A0A6L5HNX7-F1
#
_cell.length_a   1.000
_cell.length_b   1.000
_cell.length_c   1.000
_cell.angle_alpha   90.00
_cell.angle_beta   90.00
_cell.angle_gamma   90.00
#
_symmetry.space_group_name_H-M   'P 1'
#
loop_
_entity.id
_entity.type
_entity.pdbx_description
1 polymer ?
#
loop_
_entity_poly.entity_id
_entity_poly.type
_entity_poly.pdbx_seq_one_letter_code
_entity_poly.pdbx_strand_id
1 'polypeptide(L)'
;MTAFTYPLPQGVISVQLSERIQTVVQQALDDQRLYARAGVSCGMDASSISLEENLRRIASVPLLFEPGTQWRYSLATDDLGALVARIQGVPLGDAIQQLVTGPLAMLDTGFTAHDPQRAASAYVNGLPPYRLGEGECVPVVEDTAGIDYSPELIFDAGAFPLVGAGMCGRFVSDLRDAVYGGLAVRP
;
A
#
# COMPACT_ATOMS: atom_id res chain seq x y z
N MET A 1 27.64 18.31 -8.82
CA MET A 1 27.80 18.52 -7.36
C MET A 1 27.46 19.97 -7.08
N THR A 2 26.19 20.25 -6.77
CA THR A 2 25.72 21.58 -6.34
C THR A 2 24.40 21.37 -5.62
N ALA A 3 24.48 21.19 -4.30
CA ALA A 3 23.33 21.14 -3.41
C ALA A 3 22.86 22.58 -3.17
N PHE A 4 21.59 22.86 -3.44
CA PHE A 4 20.95 24.04 -2.87
C PHE A 4 20.71 23.79 -1.38
N THR A 5 21.69 24.15 -0.58
CA THR A 5 21.52 24.32 0.87
C THR A 5 20.76 25.62 1.06
N TYR A 6 19.48 25.54 1.41
CA TYR A 6 18.81 26.67 2.05
C TYR A 6 19.61 26.99 3.31
N PRO A 7 20.10 28.21 3.52
CA PRO A 7 20.71 28.56 4.79
C PRO A 7 19.61 28.50 5.85
N LEU A 8 19.70 27.49 6.73
CA LEU A 8 18.92 27.47 7.95
C LEU A 8 19.15 28.81 8.67
N PRO A 9 18.10 29.49 9.16
CA PRO A 9 18.27 30.72 9.93
C PRO A 9 19.29 30.49 11.05
N GLN A 10 20.24 31.41 11.22
CA GLN A 10 21.23 31.33 12.28
C GLN A 10 20.51 31.19 13.63
N GLY A 11 20.70 30.05 14.30
CA GLY A 11 20.03 29.70 15.55
C GLY A 11 19.22 28.39 15.52
N VAL A 12 19.06 27.73 14.37
CA VAL A 12 18.47 26.38 14.34
C VAL A 12 19.52 25.36 14.77
N ILE A 13 19.45 24.96 16.03
CA ILE A 13 20.18 23.80 16.57
C ILE A 13 19.69 22.58 15.79
N SER A 14 20.60 21.71 15.32
CA SER A 14 20.26 20.37 14.83
C SER A 14 19.23 19.77 15.78
N VAL A 15 17.98 19.61 15.33
CA VAL A 15 16.91 19.17 16.23
C VAL A 15 17.25 17.75 16.62
N GLN A 16 17.76 17.58 17.85
CA GLN A 16 17.91 16.28 18.46
C GLN A 16 16.49 15.71 18.49
N LEU A 17 16.21 14.71 17.64
CA LEU A 17 14.91 14.07 17.58
C LEU A 17 14.53 13.70 19.01
N SER A 18 13.34 14.10 19.46
CA SER A 18 12.88 13.72 20.80
C SER A 18 12.98 12.20 20.97
N GLU A 19 13.20 11.71 22.19
CA GLU A 19 13.27 10.26 22.46
C GLU A 19 12.07 9.50 21.89
N ARG A 20 10.89 10.14 21.86
CA ARG A 20 9.68 9.60 21.22
C ARG A 20 9.85 9.38 19.72
N ILE A 21 10.46 10.33 19.00
CA ILE A 21 10.69 10.20 17.56
C ILE A 21 11.78 9.14 17.30
N GLN A 22 12.85 9.11 18.10
CA GLN A 22 13.90 8.10 17.97
C GLN A 22 13.35 6.69 18.20
N THR A 23 12.45 6.52 19.17
CA THR A 23 11.78 5.24 19.46
C THR A 23 10.94 4.77 18.26
N VAL A 24 10.14 5.68 17.68
CA VAL A 24 9.33 5.37 16.48
C VAL A 24 10.20 5.00 15.29
N VAL A 25 11.31 5.71 15.07
CA VAL A 25 12.26 5.41 13.99
C VAL A 25 12.91 4.04 14.20
N GLN A 26 13.39 3.75 15.40
CA GLN A 26 14.01 2.46 15.72
C GLN A 26 13.01 1.31 15.53
N GLN A 27 11.77 1.50 15.97
CA GLN A 27 10.71 0.51 15.82
C GLN A 27 10.33 0.26 14.35
N ALA A 28 10.30 1.31 13.51
CA ALA A 28 10.09 1.17 12.07
C ALA A 28 11.25 0.41 11.40
N LEU A 29 12.50 0.70 11.80
CA LEU A 29 13.68 -0.02 11.29
C LEU A 29 13.67 -1.49 11.70
N ASP A 30 13.26 -1.79 12.93
CA ASP A 30 13.19 -3.17 13.41
C ASP A 30 12.08 -3.96 12.72
N ASP A 31 10.94 -3.32 12.43
CA ASP A 31 9.85 -3.90 11.63
C ASP A 31 10.32 -4.25 10.22
N GLN A 32 10.91 -3.28 9.52
CA GLN A 32 11.40 -3.46 8.16
C GLN A 32 12.45 -4.57 8.11
N ARG A 33 13.32 -4.67 9.13
CA ARG A 33 14.29 -5.77 9.26
C ARG A 33 13.62 -7.12 9.52
N LEU A 34 12.59 -7.18 10.36
CA LEU A 34 11.89 -8.42 10.69
C LEU A 34 11.11 -8.95 9.48
N TYR A 35 10.33 -8.08 8.83
CA TYR A 35 9.58 -8.42 7.62
C TYR A 35 10.50 -8.76 6.45
N ALA A 36 11.58 -8.00 6.22
CA ALA A 36 12.55 -8.33 5.17
C ALA A 36 13.20 -9.71 5.39
N ARG A 37 13.59 -10.05 6.64
CA ARG A 37 14.14 -11.37 6.96
C ARG A 37 13.14 -12.51 6.77
N ALA A 38 11.86 -12.25 7.07
CA ALA A 38 10.79 -13.22 6.87
C ALA A 38 10.32 -13.29 5.40
N GLY A 39 10.81 -12.41 4.52
CA GLY A 39 10.38 -12.31 3.13
C GLY A 39 8.93 -11.84 2.98
N VAL A 40 8.42 -11.05 3.91
CA VAL A 40 7.06 -10.50 3.81
C VAL A 40 7.01 -9.48 2.68
N SER A 41 6.04 -9.64 1.79
CA SER A 41 5.75 -8.68 0.72
C SER A 41 4.78 -7.61 1.24
N CYS A 42 5.00 -6.36 0.83
CA CYS A 42 4.10 -5.24 1.09
C CYS A 42 3.10 -5.01 -0.06
N GLY A 43 3.12 -5.86 -1.09
CA GLY A 43 2.16 -5.83 -2.19
C GLY A 43 2.40 -4.79 -3.26
N MET A 44 3.55 -4.12 -3.22
CA MET A 44 4.00 -3.19 -4.25
C MET A 44 5.16 -3.77 -5.06
N ASP A 45 5.76 -4.87 -4.61
CA ASP A 45 6.83 -5.60 -5.27
C ASP A 45 6.30 -6.71 -6.20
N ALA A 46 7.12 -7.15 -7.15
CA ALA A 46 6.80 -8.26 -8.07
C ALA A 46 6.88 -9.65 -7.38
N SER A 47 6.26 -9.78 -6.21
CA SER A 47 6.30 -11.00 -5.41
C SER A 47 5.47 -12.12 -6.04
N SER A 48 6.06 -13.31 -6.18
CA SER A 48 5.38 -14.48 -6.74
C SER A 48 4.70 -15.37 -5.68
N ILE A 49 4.50 -14.86 -4.47
CA ILE A 49 3.91 -15.62 -3.35
C ILE A 49 2.39 -15.53 -3.36
N SER A 50 1.71 -16.44 -2.67
CA SER A 50 0.26 -16.31 -2.45
C SER A 50 -0.03 -15.42 -1.24
N LEU A 51 -1.27 -14.91 -1.14
CA LEU A 51 -1.74 -14.22 0.06
C LEU A 51 -1.57 -15.09 1.31
N GLU A 52 -1.92 -16.37 1.23
CA GLU A 52 -1.76 -17.32 2.34
C GLU A 52 -0.30 -17.47 2.79
N GLU A 53 0.63 -17.56 1.84
CA GLU A 53 2.05 -17.62 2.15
C GLU A 53 2.55 -16.30 2.76
N ASN A 54 2.08 -15.14 2.28
CA ASN A 54 2.44 -13.86 2.87
C ASN A 54 1.93 -13.75 4.33
N LEU A 55 0.69 -14.16 4.60
CA LEU A 55 0.12 -14.22 5.96
C LEU A 55 0.90 -15.16 6.87
N ARG A 56 1.35 -16.30 6.36
CA ARG A 56 2.20 -17.24 7.12
C ARG A 56 3.52 -16.58 7.51
N ARG A 57 4.12 -15.77 6.62
CA ARG A 57 5.34 -15.01 6.91
C ARG A 57 5.08 -13.91 7.94
N ILE A 58 3.99 -13.16 7.81
CA ILE A 58 3.57 -12.15 8.79
C ILE A 58 3.40 -12.78 10.17
N ALA A 59 2.69 -13.91 10.26
CA ALA A 59 2.47 -14.64 11.51
C ALA A 59 3.75 -15.23 12.13
N SER A 60 4.84 -15.35 11.36
CA SER A 60 6.14 -15.81 11.87
C SER A 60 6.95 -14.70 12.56
N VAL A 61 6.52 -13.45 12.43
CA VAL A 61 7.20 -12.28 13.00
C VAL A 61 6.54 -11.89 14.34
N PRO A 62 7.33 -11.64 15.41
CA PRO A 62 6.77 -11.21 16.68
C PRO A 62 6.11 -9.83 16.57
N LEU A 63 5.03 -9.63 17.33
CA LEU A 63 4.43 -8.32 17.50
C LEU A 63 5.43 -7.36 18.17
N LEU A 64 5.48 -6.11 17.72
CA LEU A 64 6.37 -5.11 18.32
C LEU A 64 5.88 -4.57 19.67
N PHE A 65 4.60 -4.76 19.99
CA PHE A 65 3.96 -4.33 21.24
C PHE A 65 2.68 -5.12 21.47
N GLU A 66 2.19 -5.12 22.71
CA GLU A 66 0.92 -5.77 23.06
C GLU A 66 -0.26 -5.12 22.32
N PRO A 67 -1.17 -5.90 21.71
CA PRO A 67 -2.34 -5.36 21.01
C PRO A 67 -3.14 -4.38 21.87
N GLY A 68 -3.47 -3.20 21.30
CA GLY A 68 -4.24 -2.17 21.98
C GLY A 68 -3.42 -1.19 22.85
N THR A 69 -2.12 -1.41 23.03
CA THR A 69 -1.27 -0.52 23.84
C THR A 69 -0.64 0.63 23.05
N GLN A 70 -0.47 0.45 21.73
CA GLN A 70 0.11 1.45 20.82
C GLN A 70 -0.59 1.41 19.46
N TRP A 71 -0.38 2.44 18.65
CA TRP A 71 -0.87 2.52 17.28
C TRP A 71 0.30 2.52 16.30
N ARG A 72 0.20 1.72 15.25
CA ARG A 72 1.16 1.70 14.14
C ARG A 72 0.45 1.32 12.84
N TYR A 73 0.81 1.97 11.74
CA TYR A 73 0.43 1.50 10.41
C TYR A 73 1.10 0.14 10.13
N SER A 74 0.35 -0.79 9.54
CA SER A 74 0.78 -2.19 9.36
C SER A 74 0.00 -2.89 8.24
N LEU A 75 0.36 -4.14 7.97
CA LEU A 75 -0.32 -5.04 7.03
C LEU A 75 -1.62 -5.66 7.60
N ALA A 76 -2.14 -5.14 8.71
CA ALA A 76 -3.35 -5.69 9.35
C ALA A 76 -4.60 -5.63 8.44
N THR A 77 -4.61 -4.74 7.45
CA THR A 77 -5.71 -4.69 6.46
C THR A 77 -5.66 -5.89 5.51
N ASP A 78 -4.48 -6.44 5.23
CA ASP A 78 -4.33 -7.64 4.40
C ASP A 78 -4.78 -8.89 5.16
N ASP A 79 -4.49 -8.97 6.46
CA ASP A 79 -5.06 -9.98 7.36
C ASP A 79 -6.59 -9.94 7.36
N LEU A 80 -7.17 -8.73 7.41
CA LEU A 80 -8.62 -8.53 7.33
C LEU A 80 -9.19 -8.95 5.97
N GLY A 81 -8.52 -8.62 4.87
CA GLY A 81 -8.91 -9.05 3.53
C GLY A 81 -8.97 -10.58 3.43
N ALA A 82 -7.93 -11.26 3.93
CA ALA A 82 -7.90 -12.71 3.98
C ALA A 82 -9.05 -13.29 4.81
N LEU A 83 -9.36 -12.69 5.96
CA LEU A 83 -10.49 -13.10 6.78
C LEU A 83 -11.83 -12.95 6.04
N VAL A 84 -12.03 -11.83 5.33
CA VAL A 84 -13.24 -11.61 4.50
C VAL A 84 -13.38 -12.70 3.44
N ALA A 85 -12.32 -12.97 2.66
CA ALA A 85 -12.34 -14.02 1.65
C ALA A 85 -12.69 -15.39 2.25
N ARG A 86 -12.11 -15.71 3.42
CA ARG A 86 -12.37 -16.96 4.14
C ARG A 86 -13.81 -17.07 4.64
N ILE A 87 -14.40 -15.99 5.16
CA ILE A 87 -15.79 -15.96 5.63
C ILE A 87 -16.76 -16.10 4.46
N GLN A 88 -16.49 -15.46 3.32
CA GLN A 88 -17.35 -15.52 2.14
C GLN A 88 -17.18 -16.81 1.34
N GLY A 89 -16.06 -17.51 1.49
CA GLY A 89 -15.78 -18.75 0.76
C GLY A 89 -15.46 -18.55 -0.72
N VAL A 90 -15.09 -17.33 -1.11
CA VAL A 90 -14.73 -16.93 -2.49
C VAL A 90 -13.42 -16.14 -2.49
N PRO A 91 -12.74 -16.00 -3.64
CA PRO A 91 -11.59 -15.10 -3.77
C PRO A 91 -11.89 -13.68 -3.28
N LEU A 92 -10.89 -12.98 -2.74
CA LEU A 92 -11.07 -11.65 -2.15
C LEU A 92 -11.65 -10.64 -3.15
N GLY A 93 -11.22 -10.68 -4.42
CA GLY A 93 -11.78 -9.84 -5.48
C GLY A 93 -13.30 -10.01 -5.62
N ASP A 94 -13.77 -11.25 -5.62
CA ASP A 94 -15.20 -11.58 -5.72
C ASP A 94 -15.95 -11.14 -4.46
N ALA A 95 -15.37 -11.33 -3.28
CA ALA A 95 -15.97 -10.87 -2.03
C ALA A 95 -16.14 -9.34 -2.00
N ILE A 96 -15.10 -8.58 -2.40
CA ILE A 96 -15.18 -7.12 -2.50
C ILE A 96 -16.18 -6.68 -3.58
N GLN A 97 -16.26 -7.41 -4.70
CA GLN A 97 -17.26 -7.15 -5.73
C GLN A 97 -18.68 -7.33 -5.21
N GLN A 98 -18.96 -8.44 -4.53
CA GLN A 98 -20.30 -8.75 -4.02
C GLN A 98 -20.72 -7.82 -2.89
N LEU A 99 -19.79 -7.44 -2.01
CA LEU A 99 -20.09 -6.69 -0.79
C LEU A 99 -19.98 -5.17 -0.95
N VAL A 100 -19.15 -4.68 -1.87
CA VAL A 100 -18.80 -3.26 -1.98
C VAL A 100 -18.95 -2.72 -3.39
N THR A 101 -18.11 -3.13 -4.34
CA THR A 101 -18.03 -2.45 -5.65
C THR A 101 -19.25 -2.71 -6.52
N GLY A 102 -19.88 -3.88 -6.42
CA GLY A 102 -21.13 -4.21 -7.10
C GLY A 102 -22.31 -3.36 -6.58
N PRO A 103 -22.64 -3.41 -5.28
CA PRO A 103 -23.71 -2.59 -4.70
C PRO A 103 -23.56 -1.08 -4.91
N LEU A 104 -22.32 -0.59 -5.00
CA LEU A 104 -22.00 0.82 -5.25
C LEU A 104 -21.81 1.16 -6.74
N ALA A 105 -21.99 0.20 -7.65
CA ALA A 105 -21.79 0.37 -9.08
C ALA A 105 -20.38 0.88 -9.48
N MET A 106 -19.35 0.52 -8.72
CA MET A 106 -17.95 0.86 -8.97
C MET A 106 -17.32 -0.14 -9.98
N LEU A 107 -17.77 -0.11 -11.23
CA LEU A 107 -17.49 -1.14 -12.23
C LEU A 107 -16.02 -1.21 -12.70
N ASP A 108 -15.24 -0.15 -12.46
CA ASP A 108 -13.84 -0.06 -12.84
C ASP A 108 -12.89 -0.16 -11.65
N THR A 109 -13.39 -0.54 -10.47
CA THR A 109 -12.61 -0.69 -9.25
C THR A 109 -12.38 -2.17 -8.93
N GLY A 110 -11.10 -2.57 -8.80
CA GLY A 110 -10.70 -3.95 -8.55
C GLY A 110 -9.20 -4.11 -8.30
N PHE A 111 -8.74 -5.34 -8.11
CA PHE A 111 -7.32 -5.66 -7.83
C PHE A 111 -6.45 -5.80 -9.09
N THR A 112 -7.06 -5.77 -10.28
CA THR A 112 -6.33 -5.87 -11.55
C THR A 112 -6.93 -4.89 -12.54
N ALA A 113 -6.08 -4.09 -13.18
CA ALA A 113 -6.47 -3.26 -14.32
C ALA A 113 -6.42 -4.09 -15.61
N HIS A 114 -7.43 -3.94 -16.45
CA HIS A 114 -7.51 -4.68 -17.72
C HIS A 114 -7.11 -3.85 -18.95
N ASP A 115 -7.01 -2.52 -18.81
CA ASP A 115 -6.67 -1.59 -19.88
C ASP A 115 -5.46 -0.72 -19.49
N PRO A 116 -4.25 -1.05 -19.99
CA PRO A 116 -3.05 -0.27 -19.74
C PRO A 116 -3.15 1.19 -20.21
N GLN A 117 -3.97 1.50 -21.21
CA GLN A 117 -4.12 2.86 -21.72
C GLN A 117 -4.87 3.77 -20.74
N ARG A 118 -5.62 3.16 -19.81
CA ARG A 118 -6.37 3.88 -18.77
C ARG A 118 -5.63 4.01 -17.46
N ALA A 119 -4.49 3.33 -17.29
CA ALA A 119 -3.69 3.41 -16.08
C ALA A 119 -2.81 4.66 -16.09
N ALA A 120 -2.83 5.41 -14.99
CA ALA A 120 -1.90 6.51 -14.80
C ALA A 120 -0.48 5.95 -14.61
N SER A 121 0.50 6.51 -15.34
CA SER A 121 1.89 6.13 -15.10
C SER A 121 2.35 6.58 -13.71
N ALA A 122 3.03 5.70 -12.99
CA ALA A 122 3.67 6.03 -11.73
C ALA A 122 4.97 6.82 -11.97
N TYR A 123 5.24 7.80 -11.11
CA TYR A 123 6.42 8.65 -11.18
C TYR A 123 7.09 8.72 -9.80
N VAL A 124 8.42 8.78 -9.81
CA VAL A 124 9.22 9.10 -8.63
C VAL A 124 9.32 10.61 -8.51
N ASN A 125 9.06 11.09 -7.29
CA ASN A 125 9.28 12.49 -6.96
C ASN A 125 10.79 12.77 -6.97
N GLY A 126 11.24 13.62 -7.89
CA GLY A 126 12.64 13.97 -8.09
C GLY A 126 12.77 15.35 -8.73
N LEU A 127 14.01 15.81 -8.93
CA LEU A 127 14.32 17.07 -9.61
C LEU A 127 15.25 16.83 -10.81
N PRO A 128 14.70 16.64 -12.03
CA PRO A 128 13.28 16.57 -12.39
C PRO A 128 12.62 15.25 -11.95
N PRO A 129 11.28 15.18 -11.88
CA PRO A 129 10.58 13.91 -11.66
C PRO A 129 10.80 12.99 -12.87
N TYR A 130 10.80 11.69 -12.62
CA TYR A 130 10.98 10.68 -13.66
C TYR A 130 10.01 9.52 -13.46
N ARG A 131 9.73 8.78 -14.54
CA ARG A 131 8.81 7.65 -14.52
C ARG A 131 9.40 6.52 -13.68
N LEU A 132 8.60 5.97 -12.77
CA LEU A 132 9.01 4.85 -11.93
C LEU A 132 9.32 3.63 -12.79
N GLY A 133 10.51 3.04 -12.59
CA GLY A 133 10.93 1.83 -13.26
C GLY A 133 10.34 0.56 -12.62
N GLU A 134 10.30 -0.50 -13.41
CA GLU A 134 9.95 -1.84 -12.92
C GLU A 134 11.06 -2.38 -11.99
N GLY A 135 10.68 -2.79 -10.78
CA GLY A 135 11.60 -3.28 -9.74
C GLY A 135 12.45 -2.18 -9.10
N GLU A 136 12.11 -0.90 -9.31
CA GLU A 136 12.88 0.20 -8.74
C GLU A 136 12.63 0.34 -7.23
N CYS A 137 13.71 0.39 -6.45
CA CYS A 137 13.65 0.62 -5.01
C CYS A 137 13.63 2.13 -4.72
N VAL A 138 12.53 2.62 -4.14
CA VAL A 138 12.34 4.06 -3.87
C VAL A 138 12.09 4.31 -2.38
N PRO A 139 12.85 5.21 -1.73
CA PRO A 139 12.59 5.64 -0.36
C PRO A 139 11.29 6.43 -0.24
N VAL A 140 10.40 6.00 0.67
CA VAL A 140 9.18 6.77 1.03
C VAL A 140 9.56 8.05 1.77
N VAL A 141 10.62 7.98 2.58
CA VAL A 141 11.25 9.10 3.27
C VAL A 141 12.74 9.07 2.94
N GLU A 142 13.33 10.23 2.62
CA GLU A 142 14.75 10.36 2.33
C GLU A 142 15.60 9.64 3.39
N ASP A 143 16.66 8.96 2.97
CA ASP A 143 17.55 8.14 3.80
C ASP A 143 16.91 6.91 4.49
N THR A 144 15.75 6.44 4.03
CA THR A 144 15.18 5.14 4.44
C THR A 144 15.46 4.02 3.45
N ALA A 145 15.30 2.77 3.86
CA ALA A 145 15.66 1.60 3.04
C ALA A 145 14.77 1.37 1.80
N GLY A 146 13.69 2.14 1.64
CA GLY A 146 12.83 2.11 0.45
C GLY A 146 11.93 0.90 0.31
N ILE A 147 11.13 0.95 -0.75
CA ILE A 147 10.18 -0.06 -1.18
C ILE A 147 10.51 -0.40 -2.63
N ASP A 148 10.56 -1.70 -2.93
CA ASP A 148 10.66 -2.19 -4.30
C ASP A 148 9.28 -2.06 -4.95
N TYR A 149 9.20 -1.31 -6.06
CA TYR A 149 7.96 -1.10 -6.77
C TYR A 149 7.92 -1.85 -8.10
N SER A 150 6.76 -2.44 -8.40
CA SER A 150 6.42 -3.05 -9.68
C SER A 150 5.17 -2.37 -10.24
N PRO A 151 5.32 -1.33 -11.09
CA PRO A 151 4.19 -0.71 -11.76
C PRO A 151 3.40 -1.68 -12.65
N GLU A 152 4.04 -2.75 -13.15
CA GLU A 152 3.37 -3.76 -13.98
C GLU A 152 2.46 -4.70 -13.17
N LEU A 153 2.66 -4.80 -11.84
CA LEU A 153 1.88 -5.66 -10.94
C LEU A 153 0.36 -5.41 -11.04
N ILE A 154 -0.04 -4.15 -11.29
CA ILE A 154 -1.45 -3.76 -11.44
C ILE A 154 -2.16 -4.50 -12.59
N PHE A 155 -1.43 -5.04 -13.56
CA PHE A 155 -1.96 -5.77 -14.71
C PHE A 155 -1.87 -7.29 -14.56
N ASP A 156 -1.23 -7.78 -13.50
CA ASP A 156 -1.07 -9.20 -13.24
C ASP A 156 -2.28 -9.78 -12.51
N ALA A 157 -3.13 -10.53 -13.22
CA ALA A 157 -4.27 -11.22 -12.63
C ALA A 157 -3.88 -12.39 -11.70
N GLY A 158 -2.62 -12.85 -11.76
CA GLY A 158 -2.06 -13.87 -10.87
C GLY A 158 -1.45 -13.29 -9.59
N ALA A 159 -1.24 -11.97 -9.53
CA ALA A 159 -0.79 -11.31 -8.31
C ALA A 159 -1.86 -11.47 -7.22
N PHE A 160 -1.42 -11.78 -6.01
CA PHE A 160 -2.36 -11.93 -4.91
C PHE A 160 -2.91 -10.55 -4.51
N PRO A 161 -4.23 -10.45 -4.19
CA PRO A 161 -4.84 -9.17 -3.86
C PRO A 161 -4.37 -8.69 -2.48
N LEU A 162 -3.75 -7.51 -2.42
CA LEU A 162 -3.50 -6.79 -1.16
C LEU A 162 -4.50 -5.65 -0.98
N VAL A 163 -5.12 -5.60 0.19
CA VAL A 163 -6.09 -4.56 0.52
C VAL A 163 -5.39 -3.23 0.80
N GLY A 164 -4.15 -3.27 1.32
CA GLY A 164 -3.40 -2.06 1.66
C GLY A 164 -2.97 -1.22 0.46
N ALA A 165 -2.64 -1.85 -0.68
CA ALA A 165 -2.03 -1.16 -1.83
C ALA A 165 -2.49 -1.67 -3.21
N GLY A 166 -3.22 -2.78 -3.29
CA GLY A 166 -3.41 -3.53 -4.54
C GLY A 166 -4.66 -3.17 -5.35
N MET A 167 -5.55 -2.31 -4.85
CA MET A 167 -6.74 -1.92 -5.61
C MET A 167 -6.51 -0.69 -6.48
N CYS A 168 -6.97 -0.77 -7.71
CA CYS A 168 -7.03 0.34 -8.65
C CYS A 168 -8.49 0.67 -8.98
N GLY A 169 -8.77 1.91 -9.39
CA GLY A 169 -10.11 2.30 -9.79
C GLY A 169 -10.23 3.73 -10.29
N ARG A 170 -11.40 4.09 -10.80
CA ARG A 170 -11.71 5.48 -11.21
C ARG A 170 -12.36 6.24 -10.05
N PHE A 171 -11.67 6.29 -8.90
CA PHE A 171 -12.24 6.68 -7.61
C PHE A 171 -13.14 7.94 -7.65
N VAL A 172 -12.78 8.98 -8.40
CA VAL A 172 -13.60 10.20 -8.49
C VAL A 172 -14.92 10.01 -9.24
N SER A 173 -14.95 9.25 -10.33
CA SER A 173 -16.21 8.94 -11.03
C SER A 173 -17.00 7.88 -10.26
N ASP A 174 -16.33 6.85 -9.77
CA ASP A 174 -16.98 5.71 -9.10
C ASP A 174 -17.64 6.16 -7.79
N LEU A 175 -16.99 7.02 -7.01
CA LEU A 175 -17.57 7.58 -5.78
C LEU A 175 -18.66 8.62 -6.10
N ARG A 176 -18.50 9.39 -7.18
CA ARG A 176 -19.56 10.29 -7.66
C ARG A 176 -20.80 9.49 -8.07
N ASP A 177 -20.65 8.40 -8.80
CA ASP A 177 -21.76 7.59 -9.29
C ASP A 177 -22.39 6.77 -8.16
N ALA A 178 -21.58 6.27 -7.23
CA ALA A 178 -22.06 5.62 -6.01
C ALA A 178 -22.86 6.57 -5.10
N VAL A 179 -22.38 7.81 -4.89
CA VAL A 179 -23.00 8.77 -3.97
C VAL A 179 -24.11 9.58 -4.62
N TYR A 180 -23.95 9.96 -5.89
CA TYR A 180 -24.85 10.87 -6.61
C TYR A 180 -25.59 10.23 -7.79
N GLY A 181 -25.09 9.12 -8.34
CA GLY A 181 -25.73 8.38 -9.45
C GLY A 181 -26.89 7.48 -9.02
N GLY A 182 -26.97 7.11 -7.74
CA GLY A 182 -28.09 6.37 -7.14
C GLY A 182 -29.39 7.16 -6.95
N LEU A 183 -29.43 8.46 -7.30
CA LEU A 183 -30.63 9.30 -7.19
C LEU A 183 -31.53 9.31 -8.46
N ALA A 184 -31.29 8.40 -9.41
CA ALA A 184 -32.26 8.12 -10.46
C ALA A 184 -33.45 7.31 -9.91
N VAL A 185 -34.42 8.05 -9.36
CA VAL A 185 -35.88 7.83 -9.38
C VAL A 185 -36.34 6.35 -9.35
N ARG A 186 -36.73 5.86 -8.15
CA ARG A 186 -37.74 4.81 -8.07
C ARG A 186 -39.07 5.37 -8.61
N PRO A 187 -39.85 4.58 -9.37
CA PRO A 187 -40.97 5.06 -10.19
C PRO A 187 -42.06 5.81 -9.42
#